data_AF-W9IBZ4-F1
#
_entry.id   AF-W9IBZ4-F1
#
_cell.length_a   1.000
_cell.length_b   1.000
_cell.length_c   1.000
_cell.angle_alpha   90.00
_cell.angle_beta   90.00
_cell.angle_gamma   90.00
#
_symmetry.space_group_name_H-M   'P 1'
#
loop_
_entity.id
_entity.type
_entity.pdbx_description
1 polymer ?
#
loop_
_entity_poly.entity_id
_entity_poly.type
_entity_poly.pdbx_seq_one_letter_code
_entity_poly.pdbx_strand_id
1 'polypeptide(L)'
;MPLESLAPELVSLILQNVDSPRGLHDLIAASSACLRVFLQTPYLILSAVVRNALPSGTIKHYLAASQAPQRQTRDEILLFLDEYFSASSPFEFPANQTDLVSFCQLYHRVDYLVDLFLHQMQQLGFDESILAPSSSESTRLHRAFLRYEIYCSVFAPHDIEPWEDPLLFHQFSAIEQFDLFLRQLTPWEVEEMACVQVYFALLTGGYISQLEEQLIEAVKNAPGLVWPSSPDSKPEEEADKKEEEEMVSKRDDMREFKNLDLTSLLLFSKDGIYSSPDSITHMTSLGLDFIYLLCKSEGRRSELIRLNSPDYREFLPEALNHSPAWTPEDQDQGMSVEETDSLDDPSRENLGFILFGKNDNMGTAYLPIDPTGSHYSILRRLGYVFWDSWRIQSPEMSDRLKAVEKMTYDEIHELFNRPWRKGAEARLQGVKLPRDQFEKIEREFGYIEDAEDSE
;
A
#
# COMPACT_ATOMS: atom_id res chain seq x y z
N MET A 1 -0.78 -29.48 32.95
CA MET A 1 -1.93 -28.55 32.80
C MET A 1 -3.22 -29.35 32.78
N PRO A 2 -4.38 -28.84 33.24
CA PRO A 2 -5.65 -29.60 33.31
C PRO A 2 -6.16 -30.12 31.95
N LEU A 3 -5.65 -29.58 30.84
CA LEU A 3 -5.95 -30.03 29.47
C LEU A 3 -5.47 -31.45 29.16
N GLU A 4 -4.40 -31.94 29.80
CA GLU A 4 -3.83 -33.26 29.54
C GLU A 4 -4.68 -34.41 30.08
N SER A 5 -5.59 -34.10 31.02
CA SER A 5 -6.54 -35.06 31.60
C SER A 5 -7.91 -35.08 30.92
N LEU A 6 -8.14 -34.20 29.94
CA LEU A 6 -9.42 -34.13 29.23
C LEU A 6 -9.50 -35.21 28.14
N ALA A 7 -10.73 -35.64 27.84
CA ALA A 7 -10.99 -36.49 26.69
C ALA A 7 -10.65 -35.77 25.37
N PRO A 8 -10.11 -36.46 24.34
CA PRO A 8 -9.74 -35.85 23.06
C PRO A 8 -10.85 -35.04 22.41
N GLU A 9 -12.11 -35.46 22.58
CA GLU A 9 -13.30 -34.79 22.05
C GLU A 9 -13.51 -33.41 22.71
N LEU A 10 -13.29 -33.32 24.03
CA LEU A 10 -13.36 -32.04 24.75
C LEU A 10 -12.22 -31.11 24.35
N VAL A 11 -11.01 -31.66 24.17
CA VAL A 11 -9.87 -30.88 23.66
C VAL A 11 -10.16 -30.39 22.24
N SER A 12 -10.76 -31.20 21.38
CA SER A 12 -11.14 -30.80 20.02
C SER A 12 -12.16 -29.66 20.02
N LEU A 13 -13.18 -29.73 20.89
CA LEU A 13 -14.14 -28.64 21.07
C LEU A 13 -13.47 -27.36 21.57
N ILE A 14 -12.54 -27.45 22.52
CA ILE A 14 -11.78 -26.29 23.00
C ILE A 14 -10.98 -25.68 21.85
N LEU A 15 -10.27 -26.49 21.06
CA LEU A 15 -9.47 -25.99 19.94
C LEU A 15 -10.31 -25.35 18.83
N GLN A 16 -11.55 -25.84 18.60
CA GLN A 16 -12.47 -25.25 17.62
C GLN A 16 -13.08 -23.91 18.05
N ASN A 17 -13.08 -23.60 19.36
CA ASN A 17 -13.62 -22.35 19.92
C ASN A 17 -12.52 -21.34 20.22
N VAL A 18 -11.32 -21.51 19.66
CA VAL A 18 -10.27 -20.50 19.75
C VAL A 18 -10.60 -19.38 18.77
N ASP A 19 -10.45 -18.13 19.24
CA ASP A 19 -10.87 -16.93 18.50
C ASP A 19 -9.80 -16.41 17.52
N SER A 20 -8.60 -17.00 17.49
CA SER A 20 -7.54 -16.59 16.55
C SER A 20 -6.60 -17.74 16.15
N PRO A 21 -6.10 -17.75 14.91
CA PRO A 21 -5.10 -18.75 14.50
C PRO A 21 -3.81 -18.65 15.31
N ARG A 22 -3.45 -17.45 15.80
CA ARG A 22 -2.31 -17.26 16.70
C ARG A 22 -2.54 -17.96 18.04
N GLY A 23 -3.73 -17.82 18.63
CA GLY A 23 -4.10 -18.52 19.85
C GLY A 23 -4.08 -20.04 19.68
N LEU A 24 -4.51 -20.53 18.51
CA LEU A 24 -4.42 -21.96 18.18
C LEU A 24 -2.96 -22.41 18.14
N HIS A 25 -2.09 -21.67 17.45
CA HIS A 25 -0.66 -21.95 17.38
C HIS A 25 -0.02 -22.01 18.77
N ASP A 26 -0.30 -21.03 19.63
CA ASP A 26 0.29 -20.95 20.96
C ASP A 26 -0.20 -22.11 21.86
N LEU A 27 -1.47 -22.52 21.73
CA LEU A 27 -2.03 -23.67 22.44
C LEU A 27 -1.41 -25.01 22.00
N ILE A 28 -1.22 -25.24 20.70
CA ILE A 28 -0.61 -26.48 20.20
C ILE A 28 0.90 -26.52 20.49
N ALA A 29 1.57 -25.37 20.50
CA ALA A 29 2.97 -25.26 20.86
C ALA A 29 3.19 -25.53 22.37
N ALA A 30 2.26 -25.08 23.21
CA ALA A 30 2.35 -25.23 24.66
C ALA A 30 1.89 -26.60 25.21
N SER A 31 1.16 -27.41 24.43
CA SER A 31 0.54 -28.65 24.91
C SER A 31 0.61 -29.79 23.88
N SER A 32 1.34 -30.85 24.24
CA SER A 32 1.42 -32.08 23.41
C SER A 32 0.06 -32.76 23.23
N ALA A 33 -0.85 -32.64 24.20
CA ALA A 33 -2.22 -33.15 24.08
C ALA A 33 -3.01 -32.38 23.02
N CYS A 34 -2.91 -31.05 23.01
CA CYS A 34 -3.52 -30.19 22.00
C CYS A 34 -2.95 -30.47 20.61
N LEU A 35 -1.63 -30.58 20.49
CA LEU A 35 -0.97 -30.91 19.22
C LEU A 35 -1.45 -32.26 18.66
N ARG A 36 -1.53 -33.30 19.51
CA ARG A 36 -2.01 -34.63 19.05
C ARG A 36 -3.44 -34.57 18.52
N VAL A 37 -4.33 -33.84 19.20
CA VAL A 37 -5.73 -33.68 18.77
C VAL A 37 -5.81 -32.86 17.49
N PHE A 38 -5.04 -31.78 17.40
CA PHE A 38 -4.95 -30.97 16.18
C PHE A 38 -4.52 -31.81 14.96
N LEU A 39 -3.48 -32.63 15.10
CA LEU A 39 -2.97 -33.46 14.01
C LEU A 39 -3.95 -34.54 13.53
N GLN A 40 -4.97 -34.89 14.32
CA GLN A 40 -6.01 -35.84 13.90
C GLN A 40 -7.08 -35.21 13.00
N THR A 41 -7.47 -33.96 13.28
CA THR A 41 -8.52 -33.25 12.54
C THR A 41 -8.13 -31.79 12.22
N PRO A 42 -6.99 -31.56 11.55
CA PRO A 42 -6.44 -30.22 11.38
C PRO A 42 -7.36 -29.30 10.57
N TYR A 43 -7.98 -29.82 9.51
CA TYR A 43 -8.93 -29.08 8.68
C TYR A 43 -10.12 -28.55 9.49
N LEU A 44 -10.76 -29.42 10.27
CA LEU A 44 -11.98 -29.08 11.01
C LEU A 44 -11.70 -28.04 12.11
N ILE A 45 -10.56 -28.18 12.80
CA ILE A 45 -10.15 -27.23 13.83
C ILE A 45 -9.76 -25.89 13.19
N LEU A 46 -8.90 -25.90 12.17
CA LEU A 46 -8.42 -24.68 11.53
C LEU A 46 -9.56 -23.91 10.84
N SER A 47 -10.48 -24.62 10.18
CA SER A 47 -11.66 -24.02 9.55
C SER A 47 -12.55 -23.32 10.60
N ALA A 48 -12.78 -23.94 11.76
CA ALA A 48 -13.55 -23.33 12.84
C ALA A 48 -12.85 -22.08 13.40
N VAL A 49 -11.56 -22.20 13.74
CA VAL A 49 -10.78 -21.10 14.33
C VAL A 49 -10.71 -19.89 13.40
N VAL A 50 -10.46 -20.12 12.11
CA VAL A 50 -10.40 -19.04 11.13
C VAL A 50 -11.75 -18.34 11.01
N ARG A 51 -12.86 -19.08 10.99
CA ARG A 51 -14.21 -18.50 10.95
C ARG A 51 -14.51 -17.63 12.18
N ASN A 52 -14.09 -18.08 13.37
CA ASN A 52 -14.26 -17.32 14.61
C ASN A 52 -13.45 -16.02 14.60
N ALA A 53 -12.30 -16.03 13.91
CA ALA A 53 -11.37 -14.91 13.87
C ALA A 53 -11.77 -13.79 12.88
N LEU A 54 -12.73 -14.03 11.98
CA LEU A 54 -13.15 -13.02 11.00
C LEU A 54 -14.05 -11.98 11.66
N PRO A 55 -13.78 -10.67 11.48
CA PRO A 55 -14.71 -9.63 11.93
C PRO A 55 -16.08 -9.80 11.27
N SER A 56 -17.14 -9.51 12.02
CA SER A 56 -18.52 -9.67 11.57
C SER A 56 -18.78 -8.91 10.26
N GLY A 57 -19.36 -9.56 9.26
CA GLY A 57 -19.67 -8.92 7.98
C GLY A 57 -18.51 -8.86 6.98
N THR A 58 -17.31 -9.36 7.32
CA THR A 58 -16.16 -9.38 6.38
C THR A 58 -16.02 -10.67 5.58
N ILE A 59 -16.75 -11.73 5.95
CA ILE A 59 -16.58 -13.07 5.36
C ILE A 59 -16.71 -13.07 3.83
N LYS A 60 -17.68 -12.34 3.27
CA LYS A 60 -17.85 -12.21 1.81
C LYS A 60 -16.59 -11.64 1.14
N HIS A 61 -16.00 -10.61 1.73
CA HIS A 61 -14.81 -9.96 1.18
C HIS A 61 -13.57 -10.85 1.27
N TYR A 62 -13.42 -11.59 2.36
CA TYR A 62 -12.34 -12.58 2.48
C TYR A 62 -12.46 -13.69 1.44
N LEU A 63 -13.67 -14.22 1.24
CA LEU A 63 -13.91 -15.27 0.27
C LEU A 63 -13.68 -14.77 -1.16
N ALA A 64 -14.23 -13.59 -1.49
CA ALA A 64 -14.01 -12.95 -2.79
C ALA A 64 -12.52 -12.67 -3.04
N ALA A 65 -11.79 -12.10 -2.08
CA ALA A 65 -10.35 -11.86 -2.22
C ALA A 65 -9.54 -13.17 -2.38
N SER A 66 -9.92 -14.24 -1.67
CA SER A 66 -9.24 -15.54 -1.81
C SER A 66 -9.49 -16.24 -3.14
N GLN A 67 -10.58 -15.89 -3.82
CA GLN A 67 -11.00 -16.45 -5.11
C GLN A 67 -10.83 -15.44 -6.24
N ALA A 68 -10.25 -14.27 -5.95
CA ALA A 68 -10.12 -13.19 -6.91
C ALA A 68 -9.24 -13.65 -8.07
N PRO A 69 -9.65 -13.33 -9.31
CA PRO A 69 -8.99 -13.83 -10.50
C PRO A 69 -7.60 -13.21 -10.63
N GLN A 70 -6.55 -14.04 -10.62
CA GLN A 70 -5.20 -13.62 -11.01
C GLN A 70 -4.96 -14.05 -12.46
N ARG A 71 -4.69 -13.08 -13.35
CA ARG A 71 -4.33 -13.30 -14.77
C ARG A 71 -5.45 -14.02 -15.57
N GLN A 72 -6.61 -13.40 -15.66
CA GLN A 72 -7.79 -13.93 -16.35
C GLN A 72 -8.26 -13.04 -17.51
N THR A 73 -9.10 -13.61 -18.36
CA THR A 73 -9.70 -12.90 -19.49
C THR A 73 -10.68 -11.83 -19.02
N ARG A 74 -11.02 -10.89 -19.91
CA ARG A 74 -11.88 -9.75 -19.57
C ARG A 74 -13.27 -10.21 -19.15
N ASP A 75 -13.80 -11.23 -19.82
CA ASP A 75 -15.12 -11.79 -19.55
C ASP A 75 -15.18 -12.49 -18.18
N GLU A 76 -14.12 -13.19 -17.78
CA GLU A 76 -14.04 -13.83 -16.46
C GLU A 76 -14.02 -12.80 -15.33
N ILE A 77 -13.30 -11.69 -15.51
CA ILE A 77 -13.27 -10.58 -14.54
C ILE A 77 -14.65 -9.93 -14.42
N LEU A 78 -15.35 -9.71 -15.54
CA LEU A 78 -16.71 -9.16 -15.52
C LEU A 78 -17.69 -10.09 -14.78
N LEU A 79 -17.61 -11.40 -15.03
CA LEU A 79 -18.42 -12.40 -14.31
C LEU A 79 -18.14 -12.38 -12.81
N PHE A 80 -16.85 -12.32 -12.41
CA PHE A 80 -16.46 -12.23 -11.01
C PHE A 80 -17.00 -10.96 -10.34
N LEU A 81 -16.97 -9.81 -11.03
CA LEU A 81 -17.50 -8.56 -10.50
C LEU A 81 -19.02 -8.61 -10.32
N ASP A 82 -19.74 -9.18 -11.30
CA ASP A 82 -21.19 -9.39 -11.18
C ASP A 82 -21.52 -10.26 -9.97
N GLU A 83 -20.78 -11.36 -9.76
CA GLU A 83 -20.90 -12.23 -8.60
C GLU A 83 -20.59 -11.50 -7.29
N TYR A 84 -19.52 -10.72 -7.26
CA TYR A 84 -19.07 -9.95 -6.10
C TYR A 84 -20.07 -8.88 -5.69
N PHE A 85 -20.68 -8.16 -6.62
CA PHE A 85 -21.68 -7.14 -6.31
C PHE A 85 -23.09 -7.71 -6.14
N SER A 86 -23.33 -8.99 -6.49
CA SER A 86 -24.61 -9.65 -6.25
C SER A 86 -24.94 -9.82 -4.76
N ALA A 87 -26.23 -9.84 -4.45
CA ALA A 87 -26.75 -10.07 -3.09
C ALA A 87 -26.58 -11.53 -2.63
N SER A 88 -26.66 -12.49 -3.55
CA SER A 88 -26.39 -13.90 -3.28
C SER A 88 -24.88 -14.14 -3.35
N SER A 89 -24.15 -14.00 -2.25
CA SER A 89 -22.70 -14.25 -2.22
C SER A 89 -22.42 -15.69 -2.70
N PRO A 90 -21.90 -15.90 -3.93
CA PRO A 90 -21.72 -17.25 -4.45
C PRO A 90 -20.44 -17.90 -3.92
N PHE A 91 -19.55 -17.10 -3.32
CA PHE A 91 -18.27 -17.57 -2.81
C PHE A 91 -18.45 -18.53 -1.64
N GLU A 92 -17.95 -19.75 -1.82
CA GLU A 92 -17.99 -20.79 -0.80
C GLU A 92 -16.73 -20.79 0.06
N PHE A 93 -16.88 -21.20 1.33
CA PHE A 93 -15.74 -21.36 2.22
C PHE A 93 -14.83 -22.51 1.76
N PRO A 94 -13.49 -22.40 1.90
CA PRO A 94 -12.55 -23.44 1.48
C PRO A 94 -12.95 -24.84 1.94
N ALA A 95 -13.09 -25.77 0.98
CA ALA A 95 -13.54 -27.14 1.21
C ALA A 95 -12.39 -28.14 1.43
N ASN A 96 -11.15 -27.73 1.14
CA ASN A 96 -9.95 -28.57 1.27
C ASN A 96 -8.84 -27.84 2.04
N GLN A 97 -7.82 -28.61 2.45
CA GLN A 97 -6.73 -28.12 3.28
C GLN A 97 -5.86 -27.07 2.58
N THR A 98 -5.61 -27.22 1.27
CA THR A 98 -4.75 -26.30 0.51
C THR A 98 -5.37 -24.92 0.44
N ASP A 99 -6.63 -24.85 0.02
CA ASP A 99 -7.38 -23.60 -0.09
C ASP A 99 -7.56 -22.94 1.28
N LEU A 100 -7.77 -23.76 2.33
CA LEU A 100 -7.85 -23.25 3.70
C LEU A 100 -6.54 -22.62 4.16
N VAL A 101 -5.39 -23.20 3.81
CA VAL A 101 -4.08 -22.62 4.14
C VAL A 101 -3.86 -21.30 3.40
N SER A 102 -4.17 -21.22 2.11
CA SER A 102 -4.11 -19.97 1.35
C SER A 102 -5.02 -18.89 1.94
N PHE A 103 -6.24 -19.28 2.35
CA PHE A 103 -7.17 -18.40 3.04
C PHE A 103 -6.62 -17.91 4.40
N CYS A 104 -5.98 -18.79 5.18
CA CYS A 104 -5.31 -18.40 6.43
C CYS A 104 -4.18 -17.41 6.19
N GLN A 105 -3.41 -17.59 5.12
CA GLN A 105 -2.34 -16.67 4.74
C GLN A 105 -2.89 -15.29 4.40
N LEU A 106 -3.97 -15.22 3.62
CA LEU A 106 -4.67 -13.96 3.35
C LEU A 106 -5.16 -13.30 4.65
N TYR A 107 -5.81 -14.06 5.53
CA TYR A 107 -6.23 -13.56 6.84
C TYR A 107 -5.05 -12.95 7.62
N HIS A 108 -3.96 -13.70 7.78
CA HIS A 108 -2.77 -13.23 8.49
C HIS A 108 -2.12 -12.00 7.85
N ARG A 109 -2.18 -11.91 6.51
CA ARG A 109 -1.66 -10.77 5.77
C ARG A 109 -2.46 -9.51 6.06
N VAL A 110 -3.79 -9.61 5.97
CA VAL A 110 -4.70 -8.48 6.27
C VAL A 110 -4.54 -8.06 7.72
N ASP A 111 -4.58 -9.01 8.66
CA ASP A 111 -4.42 -8.77 10.10
C ASP A 111 -3.10 -8.02 10.40
N TYR A 112 -1.99 -8.47 9.83
CA TYR A 112 -0.69 -7.81 9.99
C TYR A 112 -0.67 -6.38 9.42
N LEU A 113 -1.29 -6.15 8.26
CA LEU A 113 -1.30 -4.83 7.62
C LEU A 113 -2.23 -3.86 8.36
N VAL A 114 -3.34 -4.34 8.91
CA VAL A 114 -4.21 -3.57 9.81
C VAL A 114 -3.46 -3.20 11.09
N ASP A 115 -2.76 -4.13 11.72
CA ASP A 115 -1.91 -3.86 12.89
C ASP A 115 -0.82 -2.82 12.56
N LEU A 116 -0.21 -2.89 11.37
CA LEU A 116 0.80 -1.94 10.94
C LEU A 116 0.20 -0.54 10.71
N PHE A 117 -1.04 -0.46 10.21
CA PHE A 117 -1.79 0.80 10.11
C PHE A 117 -2.05 1.39 11.49
N LEU A 118 -2.50 0.59 12.46
CA LEU A 118 -2.71 1.02 13.85
C LEU A 118 -1.40 1.46 14.51
N HIS A 119 -0.28 0.77 14.23
CA HIS A 119 1.03 1.19 14.71
C HIS A 119 1.48 2.52 14.09
N GLN A 120 1.14 2.80 12.83
CA GLN A 120 1.39 4.12 12.25
C GLN A 120 0.60 5.21 12.99
N MET A 121 -0.63 4.93 13.41
CA MET A 121 -1.39 5.85 14.26
C MET A 121 -0.67 6.10 15.60
N GLN A 122 -0.05 5.09 16.23
CA GLN A 122 0.81 5.31 17.42
C GLN A 122 1.94 6.31 17.13
N GLN A 123 2.60 6.17 15.98
CA GLN A 123 3.72 7.04 15.58
C GLN A 123 3.27 8.48 15.29
N LEU A 124 2.02 8.69 14.93
CA LEU A 124 1.42 10.02 14.85
C LEU A 124 1.16 10.61 16.25
N GLY A 125 1.35 9.85 17.32
CA GLY A 125 1.25 10.29 18.70
C GLY A 125 -0.11 10.02 19.34
N PHE A 126 -0.85 9.01 18.88
CA PHE A 126 -2.05 8.51 19.54
C PHE A 126 -1.69 7.46 20.61
N ASP A 127 -2.39 7.45 21.75
CA ASP A 127 -2.15 6.53 22.86
C ASP A 127 -2.55 5.07 22.54
N GLU A 128 -1.79 4.08 23.05
CA GLU A 128 -2.08 2.65 22.91
C GLU A 128 -3.45 2.27 23.48
N SER A 129 -3.87 2.95 24.56
CA SER A 129 -5.19 2.72 25.18
C SER A 129 -6.36 3.05 24.25
N ILE A 130 -6.12 3.93 23.28
CA ILE A 130 -7.09 4.31 22.25
C ILE A 130 -7.03 3.30 21.10
N LEU A 131 -5.87 2.75 20.76
CA LEU A 131 -5.66 2.08 19.46
C LEU A 131 -6.11 0.62 19.36
N ALA A 132 -6.72 0.06 20.39
CA ALA A 132 -7.51 -1.14 20.24
C ALA A 132 -8.80 -0.79 19.45
N PRO A 133 -8.99 -1.31 18.22
CA PRO A 133 -10.18 -1.03 17.46
C PRO A 133 -11.39 -1.74 18.09
N SER A 134 -12.54 -1.10 18.07
CA SER A 134 -13.82 -1.76 18.35
C SER A 134 -14.14 -2.82 17.28
N SER A 135 -15.20 -3.60 17.48
CA SER A 135 -15.64 -4.58 16.49
C SER A 135 -16.10 -3.94 15.17
N SER A 136 -16.74 -2.77 15.23
CA SER A 136 -17.14 -2.00 14.04
C SER A 136 -15.93 -1.42 13.33
N GLU A 137 -14.98 -0.82 14.05
CA GLU A 137 -13.74 -0.27 13.48
C GLU A 137 -12.90 -1.36 12.82
N SER A 138 -12.75 -2.52 13.48
CA SER A 138 -12.07 -3.69 12.92
C SER A 138 -12.77 -4.19 11.64
N THR A 139 -14.10 -4.24 11.64
CA THR A 139 -14.88 -4.62 10.43
C THR A 139 -14.61 -3.67 9.27
N ARG A 140 -14.62 -2.35 9.52
CA ARG A 140 -14.34 -1.32 8.49
C ARG A 140 -12.92 -1.46 7.95
N LEU A 141 -11.92 -1.57 8.83
CA LEU A 141 -10.52 -1.74 8.45
C LEU A 141 -10.32 -2.99 7.60
N HIS A 142 -10.74 -4.16 8.07
CA HIS A 142 -10.56 -5.41 7.31
C HIS A 142 -11.28 -5.34 5.96
N ARG A 143 -12.52 -4.82 5.92
CA ARG A 143 -13.26 -4.63 4.67
C ARG A 143 -12.54 -3.72 3.69
N ALA A 144 -11.98 -2.61 4.15
CA ALA A 144 -11.25 -1.66 3.32
C ALA A 144 -10.03 -2.30 2.64
N PHE A 145 -9.20 -3.00 3.44
CA PHE A 145 -8.02 -3.72 2.93
C PHE A 145 -8.40 -4.83 1.96
N LEU A 146 -9.48 -5.58 2.23
CA LEU A 146 -9.96 -6.63 1.34
C LEU A 146 -10.56 -6.08 0.05
N ARG A 147 -11.33 -5.00 0.09
CA ARG A 147 -11.84 -4.34 -1.11
C ARG A 147 -10.70 -3.82 -1.98
N TYR A 148 -9.68 -3.25 -1.34
CA TYR A 148 -8.46 -2.85 -2.01
C TYR A 148 -7.76 -4.04 -2.69
N GLU A 149 -7.61 -5.18 -2.00
CA GLU A 149 -7.03 -6.40 -2.58
C GLU A 149 -7.83 -6.93 -3.78
N ILE A 150 -9.16 -6.95 -3.66
CA ILE A 150 -10.03 -7.38 -4.76
C ILE A 150 -9.84 -6.43 -5.95
N TYR A 151 -9.80 -5.12 -5.72
CA TYR A 151 -9.57 -4.12 -6.75
C TYR A 151 -8.20 -4.30 -7.44
N CYS A 152 -7.12 -4.54 -6.67
CA CYS A 152 -5.81 -4.89 -7.20
C CYS A 152 -5.83 -6.18 -8.05
N SER A 153 -6.59 -7.19 -7.61
CA SER A 153 -6.63 -8.49 -8.28
C SER A 153 -7.40 -8.44 -9.61
N VAL A 154 -8.58 -7.82 -9.62
CA VAL A 154 -9.43 -7.70 -10.83
C VAL A 154 -8.85 -6.73 -11.85
N PHE A 155 -8.10 -5.73 -11.38
CA PHE A 155 -7.32 -4.84 -12.22
C PHE A 155 -5.84 -5.09 -11.94
N ALA A 156 -5.36 -6.30 -12.19
CA ALA A 156 -3.94 -6.62 -12.09
C ALA A 156 -3.14 -6.02 -13.27
N PRO A 157 -1.86 -5.67 -13.08
CA PRO A 157 -1.00 -5.30 -14.20
C PRO A 157 -0.83 -6.49 -15.14
N HIS A 158 -0.74 -6.22 -16.44
CA HIS A 158 -0.52 -7.25 -17.47
C HIS A 158 0.98 -7.35 -17.76
N ASP A 159 1.52 -8.57 -17.76
CA ASP A 159 2.95 -8.84 -18.04
C ASP A 159 3.28 -8.76 -19.55
N ILE A 160 2.58 -7.94 -20.36
CA ILE A 160 2.85 -7.87 -21.81
C ILE A 160 3.98 -6.89 -22.08
N GLU A 161 4.99 -7.37 -22.82
CA GLU A 161 6.21 -6.66 -23.19
C GLU A 161 5.98 -5.22 -23.72
N PRO A 162 6.76 -4.23 -23.25
CA PRO A 162 6.49 -2.78 -23.39
C PRO A 162 6.58 -2.20 -24.82
N TRP A 163 6.77 -3.03 -25.86
CA TRP A 163 7.15 -2.57 -27.19
C TRP A 163 5.98 -2.44 -28.18
N GLU A 164 4.79 -3.00 -27.87
CA GLU A 164 3.60 -2.93 -28.72
C GLU A 164 2.49 -2.05 -28.10
N ASP A 165 2.62 -0.74 -28.26
CA ASP A 165 1.61 0.30 -27.96
C ASP A 165 1.19 0.49 -26.48
N PRO A 166 1.62 1.60 -25.81
CA PRO A 166 1.26 2.00 -24.44
C PRO A 166 -0.21 1.85 -24.04
N LEU A 167 -1.11 1.99 -25.02
CA LEU A 167 -2.55 1.97 -24.80
C LEU A 167 -3.18 0.55 -24.82
N LEU A 168 -2.41 -0.49 -25.15
CA LEU A 168 -2.86 -1.88 -25.16
C LEU A 168 -2.44 -2.67 -23.90
N PHE A 169 -1.62 -2.08 -23.01
CA PHE A 169 -1.07 -2.73 -21.81
C PHE A 169 -2.05 -2.86 -20.63
N HIS A 170 -3.21 -2.23 -20.71
CA HIS A 170 -4.19 -2.25 -19.63
C HIS A 170 -5.51 -2.82 -20.12
N GLN A 171 -5.91 -3.97 -19.56
CA GLN A 171 -7.17 -4.64 -19.87
C GLN A 171 -8.40 -3.77 -19.58
N PHE A 172 -8.26 -2.80 -18.65
CA PHE A 172 -9.28 -1.85 -18.24
C PHE A 172 -8.66 -0.45 -18.04
N SER A 173 -9.23 0.55 -18.71
CA SER A 173 -8.89 1.96 -18.50
C SER A 173 -9.42 2.51 -17.18
N ALA A 174 -8.89 3.63 -16.69
CA ALA A 174 -9.32 4.29 -15.45
C ALA A 174 -10.84 4.50 -15.37
N ILE A 175 -11.48 4.92 -16.47
CA ILE A 175 -12.94 5.09 -16.53
C ILE A 175 -13.68 3.76 -16.39
N GLU A 176 -13.17 2.68 -16.99
CA GLU A 176 -13.77 1.34 -16.86
C GLU A 176 -13.59 0.80 -15.44
N GLN A 177 -12.42 1.01 -14.83
CA GLN A 177 -12.18 0.66 -13.43
C GLN A 177 -13.16 1.39 -12.50
N PHE A 178 -13.45 2.66 -12.79
CA PHE A 178 -14.45 3.44 -12.07
C PHE A 178 -15.86 2.86 -12.24
N ASP A 179 -16.32 2.69 -13.48
CA ASP A 179 -17.69 2.27 -13.78
C ASP A 179 -18.00 0.82 -13.33
N LEU A 180 -17.02 -0.08 -13.46
CA LEU A 180 -17.19 -1.50 -13.12
C LEU A 180 -17.09 -1.78 -11.62
N PHE A 181 -16.32 -0.97 -10.87
CA PHE A 181 -16.06 -1.24 -9.46
C PHE A 181 -16.47 -0.10 -8.53
N LEU A 182 -15.88 1.09 -8.70
CA LEU A 182 -16.03 2.19 -7.74
C LEU A 182 -17.47 2.72 -7.73
N ARG A 183 -18.11 2.79 -8.90
CA ARG A 183 -19.51 3.23 -9.05
C ARG A 183 -20.52 2.27 -8.42
N GLN A 184 -20.14 1.01 -8.18
CA GLN A 184 -20.98 0.02 -7.50
C GLN A 184 -20.92 0.14 -5.97
N LEU A 185 -20.00 0.96 -5.45
CA LEU A 185 -19.83 1.24 -4.03
C LEU A 185 -20.40 2.61 -3.68
N THR A 186 -20.78 2.79 -2.43
CA THR A 186 -21.14 4.12 -1.92
C THR A 186 -19.89 5.00 -1.74
N PRO A 187 -20.01 6.35 -1.76
CA PRO A 187 -18.85 7.23 -1.62
C PRO A 187 -17.99 7.00 -0.38
N TRP A 188 -18.61 6.66 0.76
CA TRP A 188 -17.89 6.38 2.00
C TRP A 188 -17.11 5.06 1.95
N GLU A 189 -17.60 4.05 1.22
CA GLU A 189 -16.90 2.78 1.01
C GLU A 189 -15.69 2.94 0.10
N VAL A 190 -15.78 3.81 -0.90
CA VAL A 190 -14.63 4.18 -1.75
C VAL A 190 -13.61 4.99 -0.94
N GLU A 191 -14.07 5.84 -0.03
CA GLU A 191 -13.17 6.59 0.86
C GLU A 191 -12.42 5.68 1.85
N GLU A 192 -13.03 4.59 2.32
CA GLU A 192 -12.34 3.51 3.06
C GLU A 192 -11.15 2.95 2.24
N MET A 193 -11.35 2.66 0.95
CA MET A 193 -10.29 2.19 0.05
C MET A 193 -9.23 3.28 -0.21
N ALA A 194 -9.64 4.53 -0.38
CA ALA A 194 -8.73 5.66 -0.58
C ALA A 194 -7.81 5.87 0.63
N CYS A 195 -8.27 5.61 1.85
CA CYS A 195 -7.42 5.61 3.04
C CYS A 195 -6.32 4.54 2.97
N VAL A 196 -6.65 3.33 2.49
CA VAL A 196 -5.68 2.25 2.29
C VAL A 196 -4.65 2.64 1.22
N GLN A 197 -5.08 3.21 0.08
CA GLN A 197 -4.18 3.70 -0.96
C GLN A 197 -3.19 4.74 -0.44
N VAL A 198 -3.68 5.76 0.28
CA VAL A 198 -2.81 6.79 0.85
C VAL A 198 -1.83 6.20 1.88
N TYR A 199 -2.30 5.25 2.70
CA TYR A 199 -1.44 4.56 3.64
C TYR A 199 -0.31 3.79 2.95
N PHE A 200 -0.63 2.98 1.94
CA PHE A 200 0.38 2.23 1.18
C PHE A 200 1.30 3.12 0.38
N ALA A 201 0.81 4.23 -0.18
CA ALA A 201 1.62 5.18 -0.91
C ALA A 201 2.67 5.83 0.02
N LEU A 202 2.26 6.26 1.21
CA LEU A 202 3.18 6.82 2.22
C LEU A 202 4.20 5.79 2.71
N LEU A 203 3.76 4.56 2.94
CA LEU A 203 4.61 3.46 3.39
C LEU A 203 5.69 3.12 2.35
N THR A 204 5.26 2.92 1.10
CA THR A 204 6.14 2.61 -0.04
C THR A 204 7.09 3.77 -0.33
N GLY A 205 6.59 5.01 -0.38
CA GLY A 205 7.41 6.21 -0.54
C GLY A 205 8.44 6.37 0.58
N GLY A 206 8.11 5.99 1.82
CA GLY A 206 9.05 5.94 2.93
C GLY A 206 10.20 4.96 2.71
N TYR A 207 9.94 3.80 2.11
CA TYR A 207 10.98 2.81 1.78
C TYR A 207 11.84 3.24 0.59
N ILE A 208 11.24 3.85 -0.46
CA ILE A 208 11.99 4.43 -1.57
C ILE A 208 12.92 5.53 -1.07
N SER A 209 12.44 6.39 -0.16
CA SER A 209 13.26 7.43 0.46
C SER A 209 14.48 6.85 1.19
N GLN A 210 14.30 5.74 1.92
CA GLN A 210 15.41 5.06 2.59
C GLN A 210 16.42 4.50 1.59
N LEU A 211 15.95 3.93 0.48
CA LEU A 211 16.80 3.43 -0.60
C LEU A 211 17.56 4.57 -1.28
N GLU A 212 16.93 5.74 -1.48
CA GLU A 212 17.60 6.93 -2.00
C GLU A 212 18.72 7.40 -1.05
N GLU A 213 18.48 7.45 0.26
CA GLU A 213 19.52 7.83 1.22
C GLU A 213 20.69 6.84 1.20
N GLN A 214 20.42 5.53 1.02
CA GLN A 214 21.46 4.51 0.86
C GLN A 214 22.26 4.72 -0.43
N LEU A 215 21.62 5.04 -1.55
CA LEU A 215 22.30 5.39 -2.82
C LEU A 215 23.23 6.58 -2.60
N ILE A 216 22.73 7.66 -1.99
CA ILE A 216 23.50 8.88 -1.77
C ILE A 216 24.72 8.60 -0.88
N GLU A 217 24.56 7.77 0.15
CA GLU A 217 25.65 7.37 1.02
C GLU A 217 26.66 6.46 0.30
N ALA A 218 26.21 5.55 -0.56
CA ALA A 218 27.07 4.71 -1.38
C ALA A 218 27.91 5.57 -2.36
N VAL A 219 27.29 6.56 -3.00
CA VAL A 219 27.99 7.51 -3.90
C VAL A 219 29.02 8.33 -3.14
N LYS A 220 28.69 8.83 -1.94
CA LYS A 220 29.64 9.59 -1.10
C LYS A 220 30.87 8.78 -0.69
N ASN A 221 30.69 7.47 -0.51
CA ASN A 221 31.76 6.56 -0.10
C ASN A 221 32.49 5.90 -1.29
N ALA A 222 32.09 6.18 -2.53
CA ALA A 222 32.70 5.59 -3.71
C ALA A 222 34.12 6.16 -3.95
N PRO A 223 35.10 5.30 -4.28
CA PRO A 223 36.46 5.74 -4.56
C PRO A 223 36.50 6.58 -5.84
N GLY A 224 37.32 7.64 -5.84
CA GLY A 224 37.46 8.52 -7.01
C GLY A 224 36.34 9.53 -7.22
N LEU A 225 35.46 9.70 -6.23
CA LEU A 225 34.41 10.73 -6.21
C LEU A 225 34.97 12.14 -6.39
N VAL A 226 34.42 12.88 -7.34
CA VAL A 226 34.73 14.29 -7.58
C VAL A 226 33.48 15.13 -7.36
N TRP A 227 33.51 16.00 -6.35
CA TRP A 227 32.48 17.03 -6.15
C TRP A 227 32.69 18.20 -7.11
N PRO A 228 31.62 18.89 -7.53
CA PRO A 228 31.75 20.12 -8.31
C PRO A 228 32.57 21.14 -7.51
N SER A 229 33.66 21.65 -8.09
CA SER A 229 34.48 22.67 -7.45
C SER A 229 33.66 23.93 -7.21
N SER A 230 33.76 24.52 -6.02
CA SER A 230 33.15 25.82 -5.72
C SER A 230 33.65 26.86 -6.73
N PRO A 231 32.80 27.79 -7.23
CA PRO A 231 33.21 28.83 -8.19
C PRO A 231 34.32 29.77 -7.69
N ASP A 232 34.69 29.71 -6.40
CA ASP A 232 35.79 30.50 -5.80
C ASP A 232 37.16 29.78 -5.76
N SER A 233 37.28 28.60 -6.38
CA SER A 233 38.55 27.87 -6.46
C SER A 233 39.42 28.50 -7.55
N LYS A 234 40.45 29.25 -7.16
CA LYS A 234 41.46 29.74 -8.12
C LYS A 234 42.15 28.56 -8.79
N PRO A 235 42.47 28.64 -10.10
CA PRO A 235 43.24 27.61 -10.77
C PRO A 235 44.65 27.61 -10.17
N GLU A 236 45.03 26.52 -9.51
CA GLU A 236 46.43 26.24 -9.22
C GLU A 236 47.11 25.88 -10.55
N GLU A 237 48.01 26.78 -10.97
CA GLU A 237 48.87 26.60 -12.13
C GLU A 237 49.97 25.58 -11.82
N GLU A 238 50.34 24.83 -12.87
CA GLU A 238 51.42 23.83 -12.96
C GLU A 238 51.07 22.38 -12.59
N ALA A 239 50.30 21.72 -13.46
CA ALA A 239 50.35 20.26 -13.61
C ALA A 239 51.18 19.89 -14.84
N ASP A 240 52.01 18.86 -14.72
CA ASP A 240 52.98 18.42 -15.72
C ASP A 240 52.25 17.88 -16.97
N LYS A 241 52.76 18.07 -18.20
CA LYS A 241 52.04 17.72 -19.45
C LYS A 241 51.68 16.23 -19.58
N LYS A 242 52.40 15.35 -18.88
CA LYS A 242 52.05 13.92 -18.77
C LYS A 242 50.90 13.67 -17.79
N GLU A 243 50.82 14.45 -16.72
CA GLU A 243 49.67 14.42 -15.80
C GLU A 243 48.44 15.04 -16.45
N GLU A 244 48.58 16.05 -17.31
CA GLU A 244 47.48 16.59 -18.10
C GLU A 244 46.91 15.56 -19.09
N GLU A 245 47.73 14.81 -19.83
CA GLU A 245 47.25 13.76 -20.74
C GLU A 245 46.60 12.58 -19.98
N GLU A 246 47.14 12.17 -18.83
CA GLU A 246 46.57 11.12 -17.98
C GLU A 246 45.29 11.59 -17.24
N MET A 247 45.23 12.88 -16.84
CA MET A 247 44.03 13.50 -16.26
C MET A 247 42.93 13.73 -17.31
N VAL A 248 43.27 14.04 -18.56
CA VAL A 248 42.30 14.16 -19.65
C VAL A 248 41.71 12.79 -20.00
N SER A 249 42.54 11.74 -20.09
CA SER A 249 42.07 10.36 -20.26
C SER A 249 41.21 9.87 -19.08
N LYS A 250 41.54 10.25 -17.83
CA LYS A 250 40.71 9.93 -16.66
C LYS A 250 39.42 10.76 -16.62
N ARG A 251 39.42 12.01 -17.09
CA ARG A 251 38.22 12.86 -17.18
C ARG A 251 37.21 12.37 -18.23
N ASP A 252 37.68 11.74 -19.30
CA ASP A 252 36.84 11.12 -20.33
C ASP A 252 36.10 9.85 -19.83
N ASP A 253 36.56 9.24 -18.74
CA ASP A 253 35.96 8.02 -18.15
C ASP A 253 35.15 8.30 -16.87
N MET A 254 34.77 9.56 -16.63
CA MET A 254 33.96 9.97 -15.49
C MET A 254 32.51 10.20 -15.91
N ARG A 255 31.56 9.53 -15.24
CA ARG A 255 30.13 9.77 -15.40
C ARG A 255 29.61 10.74 -14.35
N GLU A 256 28.76 11.67 -14.79
CA GLU A 256 28.10 12.65 -13.94
C GLU A 256 26.72 12.14 -13.51
N PHE A 257 26.32 12.42 -12.27
CA PHE A 257 24.94 12.18 -11.80
C PHE A 257 24.00 13.23 -12.40
N LYS A 258 23.62 13.01 -13.65
CA LYS A 258 22.74 13.88 -14.42
C LYS A 258 21.95 13.04 -15.42
N ASN A 259 20.69 13.40 -15.64
CA ASN A 259 19.75 12.68 -16.50
C ASN A 259 19.62 11.21 -16.08
N LEU A 260 19.38 10.95 -14.78
CA LEU A 260 19.27 9.56 -14.31
C LEU A 260 18.05 8.84 -14.88
N ASP A 261 17.08 9.58 -15.42
CA ASP A 261 15.92 9.10 -16.19
C ASP A 261 16.32 8.27 -17.41
N LEU A 262 17.52 8.50 -17.96
CA LEU A 262 18.08 7.75 -19.09
C LEU A 262 18.99 6.59 -18.66
N THR A 263 19.01 6.25 -17.37
CA THR A 263 19.88 5.21 -16.80
C THR A 263 19.06 4.18 -16.03
N SER A 264 19.69 3.12 -15.52
CA SER A 264 19.00 2.18 -14.62
C SER A 264 18.59 2.81 -13.28
N LEU A 265 19.05 4.03 -12.98
CA LEU A 265 18.77 4.78 -11.76
C LEU A 265 17.56 5.73 -11.91
N LEU A 266 16.65 5.44 -12.84
CA LEU A 266 15.53 6.32 -13.21
C LEU A 266 14.63 6.71 -12.02
N LEU A 267 14.47 5.81 -11.04
CA LEU A 267 13.76 6.03 -9.77
C LEU A 267 14.32 7.20 -8.95
N PHE A 268 15.58 7.57 -9.17
CA PHE A 268 16.33 8.60 -8.42
C PHE A 268 16.54 9.89 -9.22
N SER A 269 15.95 9.99 -10.42
CA SER A 269 16.11 11.12 -11.32
C SER A 269 15.46 12.42 -10.81
N LYS A 270 15.87 13.55 -11.37
CA LYS A 270 15.28 14.87 -11.10
C LYS A 270 13.79 14.92 -11.44
N ASP A 271 13.39 14.17 -12.46
CA ASP A 271 12.00 14.00 -12.89
C ASP A 271 11.34 12.76 -12.23
N GLY A 272 12.10 11.94 -11.52
CA GLY A 272 11.65 10.89 -10.58
C GLY A 272 10.82 11.48 -9.45
N ILE A 273 11.01 12.76 -9.15
CA ILE A 273 10.10 13.60 -8.38
C ILE A 273 8.73 13.55 -9.06
N TYR A 274 8.56 13.98 -10.31
CA TYR A 274 7.24 14.04 -10.96
C TYR A 274 6.64 12.68 -11.38
N SER A 275 7.43 11.60 -11.45
CA SER A 275 7.00 10.24 -11.81
C SER A 275 7.00 9.23 -10.63
N SER A 276 7.48 9.61 -9.45
CA SER A 276 7.39 8.78 -8.23
C SER A 276 5.97 8.51 -7.76
N PRO A 277 4.97 9.40 -7.93
CA PRO A 277 3.60 9.06 -7.58
C PRO A 277 3.07 7.94 -8.46
N ASP A 278 3.44 7.90 -9.74
CA ASP A 278 3.06 6.84 -10.66
C ASP A 278 3.77 5.53 -10.29
N SER A 279 5.06 5.60 -9.97
CA SER A 279 5.87 4.46 -9.51
C SER A 279 5.34 3.86 -8.22
N ILE A 280 5.01 4.72 -7.25
CA ILE A 280 4.40 4.34 -5.98
C ILE A 280 3.02 3.75 -6.22
N THR A 281 2.20 4.39 -7.06
CA THR A 281 0.86 3.92 -7.38
C THR A 281 0.91 2.53 -8.04
N HIS A 282 1.82 2.33 -9.00
CA HIS A 282 2.11 1.03 -9.60
C HIS A 282 2.44 -0.02 -8.53
N MET A 283 3.44 0.23 -7.68
CA MET A 283 3.83 -0.70 -6.62
C MET A 283 2.69 -0.99 -5.64
N THR A 284 1.88 0.00 -5.29
CA THR A 284 0.70 -0.23 -4.45
C THR A 284 -0.38 -1.06 -5.15
N SER A 285 -0.50 -0.92 -6.47
CA SER A 285 -1.47 -1.68 -7.28
C SER A 285 -1.16 -3.18 -7.36
N LEU A 286 0.06 -3.61 -7.03
CA LEU A 286 0.47 -5.03 -6.96
C LEU A 286 -0.23 -5.80 -5.82
N GLY A 287 -0.98 -5.11 -4.96
CA GLY A 287 -1.85 -5.72 -3.96
C GLY A 287 -1.17 -5.98 -2.62
N LEU A 288 -1.93 -6.58 -1.71
CA LEU A 288 -1.53 -6.79 -0.32
C LEU A 288 -0.32 -7.70 -0.20
N ASP A 289 -0.16 -8.69 -1.08
CA ASP A 289 0.97 -9.63 -1.00
C ASP A 289 2.31 -8.91 -1.20
N PHE A 290 2.40 -8.07 -2.23
CA PHE A 290 3.57 -7.25 -2.47
C PHE A 290 3.87 -6.34 -1.28
N ILE A 291 2.86 -5.60 -0.80
CA ILE A 291 3.04 -4.68 0.35
C ILE A 291 3.46 -5.44 1.62
N TYR A 292 2.88 -6.61 1.87
CA TYR A 292 3.25 -7.45 2.99
C TYR A 292 4.72 -7.90 2.91
N LEU A 293 5.16 -8.37 1.74
CA LEU A 293 6.55 -8.77 1.51
C LEU A 293 7.51 -7.59 1.67
N LEU A 294 7.13 -6.41 1.17
CA LEU A 294 7.89 -5.17 1.29
C LEU A 294 8.11 -4.78 2.77
N CYS A 295 7.08 -4.94 3.59
CA CYS A 295 7.15 -4.69 5.04
C CYS A 295 8.05 -5.70 5.75
N LYS A 296 7.89 -7.00 5.48
CA LYS A 296 8.59 -8.09 6.20
C LYS A 296 10.05 -8.28 5.78
N SER A 297 10.42 -7.92 4.56
CA SER A 297 11.69 -8.34 3.97
C SER A 297 12.78 -7.28 4.07
N GLU A 298 13.21 -6.88 5.27
CA GLU A 298 14.23 -5.82 5.45
C GLU A 298 15.48 -5.99 4.56
N GLY A 299 15.99 -7.23 4.44
CA GLY A 299 17.18 -7.54 3.64
C GLY A 299 16.96 -7.69 2.13
N ARG A 300 15.70 -7.83 1.68
CA ARG A 300 15.34 -7.97 0.25
C ARG A 300 14.48 -6.81 -0.27
N ARG A 301 14.22 -5.80 0.58
CA ARG A 301 13.33 -4.69 0.24
C ARG A 301 13.83 -3.90 -0.96
N SER A 302 15.13 -3.65 -1.03
CA SER A 302 15.76 -2.98 -2.18
C SER A 302 15.56 -3.78 -3.46
N GLU A 303 15.79 -5.10 -3.41
CA GLU A 303 15.54 -6.02 -4.53
C GLU A 303 14.08 -5.97 -4.98
N LEU A 304 13.11 -6.03 -4.06
CA LEU A 304 11.68 -5.96 -4.38
C LEU A 304 11.28 -4.64 -5.08
N ILE A 305 11.76 -3.50 -4.58
CA ILE A 305 11.52 -2.19 -5.20
C ILE A 305 12.15 -2.13 -6.60
N ARG A 306 13.36 -2.69 -6.76
CA ARG A 306 14.11 -2.67 -8.01
C ARG A 306 13.53 -3.60 -9.08
N LEU A 307 12.94 -4.73 -8.69
CA LEU A 307 12.23 -5.66 -9.58
C LEU A 307 10.88 -5.11 -10.05
N ASN A 308 10.27 -4.20 -9.29
CA ASN A 308 8.98 -3.59 -9.59
C ASN A 308 9.13 -2.08 -9.83
N SER A 309 10.30 -1.71 -10.36
CA SER A 309 10.67 -0.35 -10.74
C SER A 309 9.95 0.07 -12.02
N PRO A 310 9.90 1.37 -12.32
CA PRO A 310 8.63 2.02 -12.61
C PRO A 310 8.02 1.70 -13.96
N ASP A 311 6.74 1.39 -13.89
CA ASP A 311 5.81 1.33 -15.00
C ASP A 311 4.62 2.24 -14.67
N TYR A 312 4.29 3.16 -15.58
CA TYR A 312 3.12 4.01 -15.41
C TYR A 312 1.87 3.17 -15.61
N ARG A 313 0.92 3.30 -14.69
CA ARG A 313 -0.36 2.59 -14.83
C ARG A 313 -1.50 3.36 -14.21
N GLU A 314 -2.61 3.41 -14.95
CA GLU A 314 -3.89 3.87 -14.44
C GLU A 314 -4.43 2.93 -13.35
N PHE A 315 -4.71 3.47 -12.16
CA PHE A 315 -5.22 2.74 -11.02
C PHE A 315 -6.26 3.58 -10.24
N LEU A 316 -6.37 3.40 -8.92
CA LEU A 316 -7.38 4.04 -8.08
C LEU A 316 -7.36 5.59 -8.15
N PRO A 317 -6.20 6.29 -8.09
CA PRO A 317 -6.18 7.75 -8.22
C PRO A 317 -6.74 8.23 -9.56
N GLU A 318 -6.34 7.60 -10.67
CA GLU A 318 -6.77 7.93 -12.02
C GLU A 318 -8.26 7.62 -12.21
N ALA A 319 -8.72 6.48 -11.71
CA ALA A 319 -10.13 6.09 -11.77
C ALA A 319 -11.03 7.11 -11.05
N LEU A 320 -10.61 7.64 -9.89
CA LEU A 320 -11.36 8.65 -9.14
C LEU A 320 -11.48 10.00 -9.86
N ASN A 321 -10.57 10.31 -10.80
CA ASN A 321 -10.69 11.51 -11.64
C ASN A 321 -11.91 11.44 -12.58
N HIS A 322 -12.48 10.25 -12.79
CA HIS A 322 -13.72 10.04 -13.56
C HIS A 322 -14.98 10.10 -12.70
N SER A 323 -14.88 10.53 -11.44
CA SER A 323 -16.04 10.74 -10.59
C SER A 323 -17.07 11.64 -11.28
N PRO A 324 -18.37 11.27 -11.29
CA PRO A 324 -19.41 12.14 -11.80
C PRO A 324 -19.51 13.42 -10.96
N ALA A 325 -20.07 14.45 -11.59
CA ALA A 325 -20.41 15.67 -10.88
C ALA A 325 -21.42 15.37 -9.77
N TRP A 326 -21.25 16.02 -8.63
CA TRP A 326 -22.16 15.93 -7.50
C TRP A 326 -23.54 16.48 -7.88
N THR A 327 -24.60 15.76 -7.53
CA THR A 327 -25.98 16.22 -7.72
C THR A 327 -26.70 16.34 -6.37
N PRO A 328 -27.62 17.32 -6.20
CA PRO A 328 -28.37 17.47 -4.94
C PRO A 328 -29.21 16.24 -4.57
N GLU A 329 -29.55 15.37 -5.53
CA GLU A 329 -30.26 14.11 -5.29
C GLU A 329 -29.38 13.07 -4.57
N ASP A 330 -28.05 13.24 -4.61
CA ASP A 330 -27.09 12.41 -3.86
C ASP A 330 -27.12 12.71 -2.35
N GLN A 331 -27.76 13.80 -1.90
CA GLN A 331 -27.98 14.08 -0.46
C GLN A 331 -28.96 13.09 0.19
N ASP A 332 -29.98 12.62 -0.55
CA ASP A 332 -31.07 11.82 0.02
C ASP A 332 -30.78 10.31 0.05
N GLN A 333 -29.70 9.83 -0.58
CA GLN A 333 -29.34 8.41 -0.60
C GLN A 333 -28.53 7.92 0.61
N GLY A 334 -28.16 8.79 1.56
CA GLY A 334 -27.41 8.42 2.78
C GLY A 334 -27.95 8.99 4.09
N MET A 335 -28.90 9.93 4.05
CA MET A 335 -29.35 10.60 5.28
C MET A 335 -30.37 9.78 6.07
N SER A 336 -29.90 8.92 6.98
CA SER A 336 -30.66 8.69 8.20
C SER A 336 -30.32 9.76 9.21
N VAL A 337 -31.27 10.64 9.49
CA VAL A 337 -31.27 11.46 10.71
C VAL A 337 -31.58 10.53 11.88
N GLU A 338 -30.65 9.65 12.24
CA GLU A 338 -30.80 8.69 13.33
C GLU A 338 -29.78 8.95 14.44
N GLU A 339 -30.17 8.53 15.65
CA GLU A 339 -29.42 8.69 16.89
C GLU A 339 -27.98 8.17 16.75
N THR A 340 -27.04 8.76 17.49
CA THR A 340 -25.59 8.51 17.40
C THR A 340 -25.20 7.03 17.50
N ASP A 341 -26.01 6.19 18.15
CA ASP A 341 -25.78 4.75 18.30
C ASP A 341 -25.91 4.00 16.96
N SER A 342 -26.58 4.57 15.95
CA SER A 342 -26.71 4.00 14.60
C SER A 342 -25.51 4.28 13.68
N LEU A 343 -24.65 5.26 14.05
CA LEU A 343 -23.52 5.70 13.21
C LEU A 343 -22.28 4.82 13.34
N ASP A 344 -22.23 3.97 14.37
CA ASP A 344 -21.15 3.01 14.58
C ASP A 344 -21.43 1.66 13.89
N ASP A 345 -22.60 1.50 13.25
CA ASP A 345 -22.88 0.33 12.41
C ASP A 345 -21.89 0.29 11.23
N PRO A 346 -21.07 -0.76 11.08
CA PRO A 346 -20.08 -0.84 10.02
C PRO A 346 -20.69 -0.89 8.61
N SER A 347 -22.00 -1.12 8.45
CA SER A 347 -22.69 -1.18 7.15
C SER A 347 -23.12 0.18 6.59
N ARG A 348 -22.83 1.29 7.29
CA ARG A 348 -23.24 2.66 6.93
C ARG A 348 -22.06 3.62 7.05
N GLU A 349 -22.20 4.87 6.63
CA GLU A 349 -21.19 5.90 6.86
C GLU A 349 -21.00 6.19 8.37
N ASN A 350 -19.77 6.49 8.78
CA ASN A 350 -19.48 6.89 10.16
C ASN A 350 -19.56 8.42 10.36
N LEU A 351 -19.48 8.87 11.62
CA LEU A 351 -19.46 10.29 11.95
C LEU A 351 -18.30 11.05 11.29
N GLY A 352 -17.12 10.43 11.16
CA GLY A 352 -15.97 11.06 10.51
C GLY A 352 -16.25 11.40 9.05
N PHE A 353 -16.81 10.48 8.27
CA PHE A 353 -17.20 10.72 6.89
C PHE A 353 -18.26 11.82 6.78
N ILE A 354 -19.25 11.82 7.67
CA ILE A 354 -20.29 12.85 7.69
C ILE A 354 -19.70 14.25 7.92
N LEU A 355 -18.73 14.38 8.84
CA LEU A 355 -18.16 15.67 9.21
C LEU A 355 -17.09 16.17 8.23
N PHE A 356 -16.26 15.28 7.69
CA PHE A 356 -15.06 15.66 6.94
C PHE A 356 -15.04 15.15 5.49
N GLY A 357 -15.83 14.12 5.17
CA GLY A 357 -15.89 13.49 3.85
C GLY A 357 -16.88 14.14 2.90
N LYS A 358 -17.80 14.97 3.41
CA LYS A 358 -18.74 15.74 2.60
C LYS A 358 -18.15 17.12 2.32
N ASN A 359 -17.88 17.43 1.05
CA ASN A 359 -17.49 18.78 0.67
C ASN A 359 -18.28 19.26 -0.55
N ASP A 360 -19.30 20.06 -0.25
CA ASP A 360 -20.17 20.71 -1.22
C ASP A 360 -19.39 21.55 -2.26
N ASN A 361 -18.12 21.88 -2.01
CA ASN A 361 -17.30 22.71 -2.88
C ASN A 361 -16.49 21.95 -3.95
N MET A 362 -16.31 20.63 -3.82
CA MET A 362 -15.53 19.84 -4.80
C MET A 362 -16.32 19.53 -6.07
N GLY A 363 -17.66 19.50 -5.98
CA GLY A 363 -18.52 19.29 -7.15
C GLY A 363 -18.45 17.89 -7.74
N THR A 364 -17.84 16.91 -7.05
CA THR A 364 -17.76 15.49 -7.45
C THR A 364 -18.40 14.59 -6.41
N ALA A 365 -18.98 13.46 -6.83
CA ALA A 365 -19.61 12.50 -5.93
C ALA A 365 -18.60 11.70 -5.09
N TYR A 366 -17.41 11.44 -5.64
CA TYR A 366 -16.29 10.76 -4.98
C TYR A 366 -15.11 11.72 -4.85
N LEU A 367 -14.37 11.60 -3.75
CA LEU A 367 -13.23 12.47 -3.45
C LEU A 367 -11.97 11.98 -4.19
N PRO A 368 -11.29 12.84 -4.98
CA PRO A 368 -10.08 12.44 -5.69
C PRO A 368 -8.93 12.11 -4.73
N ILE A 369 -7.93 11.35 -5.19
CA ILE A 369 -6.65 11.18 -4.50
C ILE A 369 -5.64 12.13 -5.17
N ASP A 370 -5.19 13.13 -4.42
CA ASP A 370 -4.06 13.97 -4.84
C ASP A 370 -2.74 13.26 -4.47
N PRO A 371 -1.94 12.82 -5.45
CA PRO A 371 -0.68 12.14 -5.19
C PRO A 371 0.38 13.05 -4.54
N THR A 372 0.25 14.38 -4.70
CA THR A 372 1.14 15.39 -4.10
C THR A 372 0.69 15.84 -2.71
N GLY A 373 -0.48 15.37 -2.27
CA GLY A 373 -1.06 15.67 -0.97
C GLY A 373 -2.11 16.78 -1.01
N SER A 374 -3.24 16.52 -0.35
CA SER A 374 -4.31 17.48 -0.10
C SER A 374 -4.77 17.39 1.37
N HIS A 375 -5.69 18.26 1.79
CA HIS A 375 -6.36 18.14 3.10
C HIS A 375 -6.92 16.73 3.32
N TYR A 376 -7.51 16.13 2.29
CA TYR A 376 -8.03 14.77 2.34
C TYR A 376 -6.94 13.73 2.51
N SER A 377 -5.74 13.93 1.96
CA SER A 377 -4.63 13.00 2.15
C SER A 377 -4.26 12.91 3.64
N ILE A 378 -4.31 14.02 4.39
CA ILE A 378 -4.09 14.00 5.84
C ILE A 378 -5.25 13.32 6.58
N LEU A 379 -6.50 13.66 6.24
CA LEU A 379 -7.68 13.04 6.85
C LEU A 379 -7.66 11.51 6.66
N ARG A 380 -7.36 11.05 5.44
CA ARG A 380 -7.18 9.65 5.07
C ARG A 380 -6.06 8.98 5.85
N ARG A 381 -4.92 9.65 5.98
CA ARG A 381 -3.81 9.18 6.85
C ARG A 381 -4.22 9.04 8.31
N LEU A 382 -5.14 9.89 8.79
CA LEU A 382 -5.70 9.80 10.13
C LEU A 382 -6.84 8.77 10.24
N GLY A 383 -7.24 8.10 9.16
CA GLY A 383 -8.23 7.03 9.17
C GLY A 383 -9.65 7.50 9.54
N TYR A 384 -10.01 8.76 9.25
CA TYR A 384 -11.24 9.39 9.75
C TYR A 384 -12.53 8.61 9.43
N VAL A 385 -12.56 7.79 8.38
CA VAL A 385 -13.70 6.93 8.00
C VAL A 385 -13.78 5.60 8.75
N PHE A 386 -12.74 5.22 9.48
CA PHE A 386 -12.68 3.94 10.19
C PHE A 386 -13.20 4.02 11.62
N TRP A 387 -13.08 5.19 12.24
CA TRP A 387 -13.28 5.36 13.68
C TRP A 387 -14.75 5.50 14.08
N ASP A 388 -15.11 4.91 15.20
CA ASP A 388 -16.43 5.08 15.80
C ASP A 388 -16.64 6.52 16.29
N SER A 389 -17.90 6.89 16.46
CA SER A 389 -18.35 8.23 16.83
C SER A 389 -17.70 8.72 18.12
N TRP A 390 -17.60 7.86 19.14
CA TRP A 390 -16.96 8.22 20.41
C TRP A 390 -15.47 8.57 20.24
N ARG A 391 -14.76 7.91 19.32
CA ARG A 391 -13.36 8.18 19.04
C ARG A 391 -13.20 9.46 18.23
N ILE A 392 -14.04 9.67 17.21
CA ILE A 392 -14.08 10.93 16.44
C ILE A 392 -14.33 12.14 17.34
N GLN A 393 -15.17 11.98 18.36
CA GLN A 393 -15.50 13.03 19.32
C GLN A 393 -14.47 13.21 20.45
N SER A 394 -13.53 12.27 20.61
CA SER A 394 -12.46 12.41 21.59
C SER A 394 -11.64 13.68 21.30
N PRO A 395 -11.23 14.45 22.34
CA PRO A 395 -10.46 15.68 22.11
C PRO A 395 -9.22 15.47 21.25
N GLU A 396 -8.51 14.37 21.49
CA GLU A 396 -7.27 14.05 20.77
C GLU A 396 -7.47 13.85 19.27
N MET A 397 -8.50 13.09 18.87
CA MET A 397 -8.82 12.88 17.45
C MET A 397 -9.50 14.11 16.85
N SER A 398 -10.50 14.66 17.55
CA SER A 398 -11.30 15.79 17.05
C SER A 398 -10.44 17.03 16.78
N ASP A 399 -9.51 17.35 17.68
CA ASP A 399 -8.63 18.52 17.52
C ASP A 399 -7.69 18.34 16.32
N ARG A 400 -7.18 17.12 16.09
CA ARG A 400 -6.31 16.82 14.94
C ARG A 400 -7.08 16.88 13.63
N LEU A 401 -8.25 16.26 13.54
CA LEU A 401 -9.08 16.29 12.32
C LEU A 401 -9.49 17.73 11.97
N LYS A 402 -9.91 18.53 12.95
CA LYS A 402 -10.24 19.95 12.75
C LYS A 402 -9.02 20.83 12.47
N ALA A 403 -7.84 20.45 12.96
CA ALA A 403 -6.61 21.17 12.65
C ALA A 403 -6.23 21.04 11.17
N VAL A 404 -6.60 19.93 10.52
CA VAL A 404 -6.34 19.72 9.08
C VAL A 404 -6.93 20.85 8.26
N GLU A 405 -8.18 21.25 8.50
CA GLU A 405 -8.86 22.34 7.76
C GLU A 405 -8.09 23.67 7.78
N LYS A 406 -7.25 23.87 8.80
CA LYS A 406 -6.46 25.10 8.97
C LYS A 406 -5.06 25.01 8.37
N MET A 407 -4.63 23.84 7.92
CA MET A 407 -3.32 23.66 7.31
C MET A 407 -3.27 24.34 5.94
N THR A 408 -2.17 25.04 5.70
CA THR A 408 -1.85 25.64 4.41
C THR A 408 -1.38 24.58 3.42
N TYR A 409 -1.53 24.85 2.13
CA TYR A 409 -1.04 23.94 1.09
C TYR A 409 0.45 23.60 1.27
N ASP A 410 1.29 24.58 1.63
CA ASP A 410 2.72 24.38 1.87
C ASP A 410 2.98 23.44 3.05
N GLU A 411 2.23 23.54 4.15
CA GLU A 411 2.36 22.64 5.31
C GLU A 411 1.96 21.20 4.95
N ILE A 412 0.90 21.03 4.17
CA ILE A 412 0.43 19.72 3.70
C ILE A 412 1.47 19.10 2.75
N HIS A 413 1.95 19.92 1.82
CA HIS A 413 2.98 19.52 0.87
C HIS A 413 4.26 19.15 1.62
N GLU A 414 4.71 19.88 2.65
CA GLU A 414 5.86 19.48 3.47
C GLU A 414 5.68 18.13 4.20
N LEU A 415 4.45 17.80 4.61
CA LEU A 415 4.15 16.55 5.32
C LEU A 415 4.08 15.33 4.40
N PHE A 416 3.47 15.47 3.23
CA PHE A 416 3.33 14.41 2.22
C PHE A 416 4.57 14.29 1.36
N ASN A 417 5.30 15.40 1.20
CA ASN A 417 6.49 15.48 0.38
C ASN A 417 7.81 15.42 1.17
N ARG A 418 7.83 14.74 2.34
CA ARG A 418 9.09 14.41 3.04
C ARG A 418 10.07 13.54 2.23
N PRO A 419 9.62 12.58 1.38
CA PRO A 419 10.45 11.95 0.36
C PRO A 419 11.08 12.92 -0.66
N TRP A 420 10.67 14.19 -0.66
CA TRP A 420 10.91 15.17 -1.72
C TRP A 420 11.71 16.36 -1.20
N ARG A 421 12.68 16.07 -0.34
CA ARG A 421 13.96 16.82 -0.41
C ARG A 421 14.45 16.71 -1.85
N LYS A 422 15.26 17.66 -2.33
CA LYS A 422 15.94 17.58 -3.63
C LYS A 422 16.31 16.10 -3.88
N GLY A 423 15.75 15.44 -4.90
CA GLY A 423 15.97 14.00 -5.12
C GLY A 423 17.46 13.69 -5.30
N ALA A 424 17.83 12.41 -5.34
CA ALA A 424 19.23 11.99 -5.42
C ALA A 424 20.00 12.69 -6.54
N GLU A 425 19.44 12.80 -7.76
CA GLU A 425 20.08 13.54 -8.85
C GLU A 425 20.27 15.04 -8.54
N ALA A 426 19.31 15.67 -7.86
CA ALA A 426 19.43 17.08 -7.46
C ALA A 426 20.43 17.28 -6.30
N ARG A 427 20.56 16.31 -5.39
CA ARG A 427 21.52 16.33 -4.27
C ARG A 427 22.94 15.98 -4.71
N LEU A 428 23.08 15.15 -5.73
CA LEU A 428 24.34 14.74 -6.34
C LEU A 428 24.66 15.55 -7.60
N GLN A 429 23.98 16.68 -7.81
CA GLN A 429 24.19 17.50 -9.00
C GLN A 429 25.66 17.92 -9.14
N GLY A 430 26.25 17.62 -10.31
CA GLY A 430 27.64 17.94 -10.62
C GLY A 430 28.67 16.97 -10.02
N VAL A 431 28.22 15.96 -9.26
CA VAL A 431 29.07 14.88 -8.76
C VAL A 431 29.47 13.97 -9.92
N LYS A 432 30.74 13.58 -9.96
CA LYS A 432 31.27 12.64 -10.95
C LYS A 432 31.92 11.42 -10.30
N LEU A 433 31.71 10.26 -10.90
CA LEU A 433 32.36 8.99 -10.52
C LEU A 433 33.09 8.38 -11.72
N PRO A 434 34.19 7.64 -11.48
CA PRO A 434 34.75 6.73 -12.47
C PRO A 434 33.68 5.78 -13.00
N ARG A 435 33.74 5.44 -14.30
CA ARG A 435 32.72 4.63 -14.97
C ARG A 435 32.48 3.29 -14.28
N ASP A 436 33.52 2.59 -13.85
CA ASP A 436 33.44 1.31 -13.15
C ASP A 436 32.68 1.42 -11.82
N GLN A 437 32.86 2.53 -11.10
CA GLN A 437 32.13 2.81 -9.87
C GLN A 437 30.69 3.22 -10.15
N PHE A 438 30.43 3.99 -11.20
CA PHE A 438 29.08 4.34 -11.61
C PHE A 438 28.28 3.09 -12.02
N GLU A 439 28.87 2.20 -12.83
CA GLU A 439 28.26 0.93 -13.23
C GLU A 439 28.05 -0.02 -12.04
N LYS A 440 28.85 0.11 -10.97
CA LYS A 440 28.63 -0.61 -9.72
C LYS A 440 27.41 -0.07 -8.98
N ILE A 441 27.26 1.25 -8.89
CA ILE A 441 26.08 1.89 -8.30
C ILE A 441 24.82 1.52 -9.09
N GLU A 442 24.88 1.56 -10.42
CA GLU A 442 23.78 1.11 -11.30
C GLU A 442 23.37 -0.35 -11.01
N ARG A 443 24.33 -1.26 -10.82
CA ARG A 443 24.03 -2.66 -10.47
C ARG A 443 23.45 -2.85 -9.07
N GLU A 444 23.81 -1.98 -8.13
CA GLU A 444 23.39 -2.09 -6.72
C GLU A 444 22.03 -1.43 -6.46
N PHE A 445 21.71 -0.35 -7.18
CA PHE A 445 20.52 0.47 -6.93
C PHE A 445 19.59 0.61 -8.14
N GLY A 446 20.06 0.37 -9.36
CA GLY A 446 19.24 0.51 -10.56
C GLY A 446 18.20 -0.61 -10.69
N TYR A 447 17.16 -0.38 -11.48
CA TYR A 447 16.12 -1.38 -11.71
C TYR A 447 16.73 -2.70 -12.25
N ILE A 448 16.05 -3.80 -11.94
CA ILE A 448 16.46 -5.14 -12.38
C ILE A 448 15.60 -5.49 -13.58
N GLU A 449 16.20 -5.57 -14.76
CA GLU A 449 15.55 -6.13 -15.95
C GLU A 449 15.36 -7.63 -15.74
N ASP A 450 14.18 -8.15 -16.05
CA ASP A 450 13.94 -9.59 -16.07
C ASP A 450 14.82 -10.22 -17.16
N ALA A 451 15.46 -11.35 -16.83
CA ALA A 451 16.46 -11.99 -17.67
C ALA A 451 15.93 -12.56 -19.01
N GLU A 452 14.64 -12.35 -19.33
CA GLU A 452 14.06 -12.69 -20.62
C GLU A 452 14.35 -11.63 -21.70
N ASP A 453 14.81 -10.43 -21.33
CA ASP A 453 15.18 -9.34 -22.26
C ASP A 453 16.63 -9.44 -22.80
N SER A 454 17.29 -10.58 -22.64
CA SER A 454 18.73 -10.78 -22.96
C SER A 454 19.03 -11.91 -23.96
N GLU A 455 18.15 -12.22 -24.92
CA GLU A 455 18.48 -13.11 -26.06
C GLU A 455 18.18 -12.54 -27.44
#